data_AF-A0A9R1IUI7-F1
#
_entry.id   AF-A0A9R1IUI7-F1
#
_cell.length_a   1.000
_cell.length_b   1.000
_cell.length_c   1.000
_cell.angle_alpha   90.00
_cell.angle_beta   90.00
_cell.angle_gamma   90.00
#
_symmetry.space_group_name_H-M   'P 1'
#
loop_
_entity.id
_entity.type
_entity.pdbx_description
1 polymer ?
#
loop_
_entity_poly.entity_id
_entity_poly.type
_entity_poly.pdbx_seq_one_letter_code
_entity_poly.pdbx_strand_id
1 'polypeptide(L)'
;MDPPNRVPDGHFSVRIDTGGMFRNFGSRHGLLLTFHGTGNQLLVWDPFNVAQHRVAVPPGFDEKKHFISGAVYRAAGDIQHFQVVLVSAETDELQHRQVIARVYSSETGAWGDRISTPCSSKLPTNMGFSLSVLVGHSLYWLFVDISTGRVDGIVEFDLEMQILAVKPMPVDIAKEKQGKFQLMRAEGGGLGIFFLLKFSAQLWKMETDSDGVASWVLGRTVELDKLLPLNLEEEENSEEEECSEEEDNEFPFPGIQGFAEYNNVVFLWTHIHNFTVQLESLQFKKVSRTHMLARYHPFESAYAAVQMLLKMRYVTFGN
;
A
#
# COMPACT_ATOMS: atom_id res chain seq x y z
N MET A 1 33.51 6.11 -1.96
CA MET A 1 32.66 5.69 -3.08
C MET A 1 31.22 5.90 -2.63
N ASP A 2 30.59 6.98 -3.06
CA ASP A 2 29.17 7.19 -2.80
C ASP A 2 28.34 6.09 -3.49
N PRO A 3 27.27 5.58 -2.86
CA PRO A 3 26.44 4.56 -3.47
C PRO A 3 25.74 5.14 -4.71
N PRO A 4 25.71 4.42 -5.84
CA PRO A 4 25.37 4.99 -7.16
C PRO A 4 23.91 5.43 -7.35
N ASN A 5 23.05 5.33 -6.33
CA ASN A 5 21.59 5.53 -6.46
C ASN A 5 21.01 6.58 -5.50
N ARG A 6 21.79 7.57 -5.06
CA ARG A 6 21.25 8.71 -4.28
C ARG A 6 21.18 9.95 -5.16
N VAL A 7 19.97 10.32 -5.58
CA VAL A 7 19.70 11.67 -6.11
C VAL A 7 19.79 12.65 -4.94
N PRO A 8 20.32 13.88 -5.16
CA PRO A 8 20.41 14.89 -4.11
C PRO A 8 19.04 15.15 -3.45
N ASP A 9 19.04 15.25 -2.11
CA ASP A 9 17.83 15.44 -1.28
C ASP A 9 16.91 16.58 -1.75
N GLY A 10 17.45 17.57 -2.48
CA GLY A 10 16.70 18.75 -2.96
C GLY A 10 15.61 18.48 -4.01
N HIS A 11 15.67 17.38 -4.76
CA HIS A 11 14.62 17.03 -5.74
C HIS A 11 13.39 16.37 -5.10
N PHE A 12 13.59 15.76 -3.91
CA PHE A 12 12.55 15.05 -3.18
C PHE A 12 12.14 15.76 -1.88
N SER A 13 12.80 16.86 -1.53
CA SER A 13 12.37 17.74 -0.45
C SER A 13 11.12 18.47 -0.88
N VAL A 14 9.98 17.90 -0.52
CA VAL A 14 8.71 18.59 -0.65
C VAL A 14 8.74 19.77 0.33
N ARG A 15 8.94 20.99 -0.18
CA ARG A 15 8.50 22.20 0.52
C ARG A 15 6.98 22.27 0.36
N ILE A 16 6.26 21.49 1.16
CA ILE A 16 4.84 21.81 1.34
C ILE A 16 4.81 23.03 2.27
N ASP A 17 4.63 24.21 1.68
CA ASP A 17 4.50 25.50 2.37
C ASP A 17 3.21 25.61 3.23
N THR A 18 2.46 24.52 3.38
CA THR A 18 1.21 24.49 4.15
C THR A 18 1.32 23.48 5.29
N GLY A 19 1.32 23.96 6.53
CA GLY A 19 1.19 23.10 7.71
C GLY A 19 -0.03 22.16 7.61
N GLY A 20 0.07 20.96 8.19
CA GLY A 20 -1.02 19.99 8.21
C GLY A 20 -0.56 18.53 8.23
N MET A 21 -1.51 17.62 8.42
CA MET A 21 -1.30 16.18 8.32
C MET A 21 -1.34 15.75 6.85
N PHE A 22 -0.27 15.09 6.40
CA PHE A 22 -0.19 14.49 5.07
C PHE A 22 -0.27 12.97 5.19
N ARG A 23 -1.06 12.36 4.31
CA ARG A 23 -1.14 10.90 4.19
C ARG A 23 -0.74 10.49 2.79
N ASN A 24 0.09 9.47 2.68
CA ASN A 24 0.47 8.91 1.40
C ASN A 24 -0.60 7.93 0.90
N PHE A 25 -0.96 8.06 -0.38
CA PHE A 25 -1.82 7.10 -1.10
C PHE A 25 -1.03 6.31 -2.15
N GLY A 26 0.31 6.34 -2.08
CA GLY A 26 1.21 5.62 -2.96
C GLY A 26 1.70 6.47 -4.13
N SER A 27 2.44 5.81 -5.01
CA SER A 27 2.96 6.40 -6.24
C SER A 27 2.81 5.43 -7.40
N ARG A 28 2.53 5.95 -8.58
CA ARG A 28 2.46 5.17 -9.81
C ARG A 28 2.72 6.06 -11.01
N HIS A 29 3.36 5.52 -12.04
CA HIS A 29 3.69 6.18 -13.30
C HIS A 29 4.50 7.48 -13.12
N GLY A 30 5.43 7.46 -12.14
CA GLY A 30 6.20 8.64 -11.77
C GLY A 30 5.42 9.72 -11.03
N LEU A 31 4.15 9.49 -10.68
CA LEU A 31 3.32 10.40 -9.91
C LEU A 31 3.20 9.93 -8.47
N LEU A 32 3.32 10.85 -7.52
CA LEU A 32 3.02 10.65 -6.11
C LEU A 32 1.62 11.19 -5.82
N LEU A 33 0.79 10.41 -5.12
CA LEU A 33 -0.49 10.87 -4.60
C LEU A 33 -0.39 11.03 -3.08
N THR A 34 -0.65 12.24 -2.61
CA THR A 34 -0.78 12.53 -1.18
C THR A 34 -2.09 13.24 -0.89
N PHE A 35 -2.60 13.00 0.30
CA PHE A 35 -3.79 13.66 0.81
C PHE A 35 -3.40 14.68 1.88
N HIS A 36 -3.94 15.88 1.79
CA HIS A 36 -3.75 16.98 2.72
C HIS A 36 -5.01 17.20 3.55
N GLY A 37 -4.97 16.77 4.81
CA GLY A 37 -6.17 16.74 5.67
C GLY A 37 -6.73 18.11 6.03
N THR A 38 -5.87 19.09 6.33
CA THR A 38 -6.34 20.45 6.67
C THR A 38 -6.94 21.20 5.48
N GLY A 39 -6.44 20.94 4.27
CA GLY A 39 -6.97 21.53 3.04
C GLY A 39 -8.11 20.73 2.40
N ASN A 40 -8.37 19.49 2.86
CA ASN A 40 -9.25 18.52 2.21
C ASN A 40 -8.99 18.42 0.69
N GLN A 41 -7.73 18.26 0.33
CA GLN A 41 -7.25 18.25 -1.05
C GLN A 41 -6.32 17.07 -1.28
N LEU A 42 -6.35 16.56 -2.51
CA LEU A 42 -5.35 15.65 -3.02
C LEU A 42 -4.27 16.43 -3.75
N LEU A 43 -3.03 16.03 -3.54
CA LEU A 43 -1.87 16.53 -4.25
C LEU A 43 -1.32 15.41 -5.13
N VAL A 44 -1.35 15.62 -6.44
CA VAL A 44 -0.67 14.78 -7.41
C VAL A 44 0.61 15.47 -7.82
N TRP A 45 1.74 14.83 -7.54
CA TRP A 45 3.04 15.43 -7.75
C TRP A 45 3.91 14.58 -8.67
N ASP A 46 4.48 15.23 -9.69
CA ASP A 46 5.57 14.68 -10.49
C ASP A 46 6.90 15.24 -9.97
N PRO A 47 7.72 14.45 -9.27
CA PRO A 47 8.97 14.95 -8.69
C PRO A 47 10.04 15.26 -9.73
N PHE A 48 9.95 14.74 -10.96
CA PHE A 48 10.92 15.03 -12.01
C PHE A 48 10.59 16.32 -12.75
N ASN A 49 9.31 16.53 -13.03
CA ASN A 49 8.84 17.74 -13.71
C ASN A 49 8.50 18.89 -12.72
N VAL A 50 8.58 18.62 -11.41
CA VAL A 50 8.21 19.54 -10.32
C VAL A 50 6.75 20.04 -10.45
N ALA A 51 5.93 19.37 -11.24
CA ALA A 51 4.56 19.75 -11.50
C ALA A 51 3.66 19.23 -10.38
N GLN A 52 2.91 20.14 -9.75
CA GLN A 52 1.97 19.84 -8.68
C GLN A 52 0.55 20.15 -9.13
N HIS A 53 -0.33 19.16 -9.05
CA HIS A 53 -1.75 19.30 -9.32
C HIS A 53 -2.52 19.15 -8.02
N ARG A 54 -3.32 20.16 -7.69
CA ARG A 54 -4.22 20.12 -6.54
C ARG A 54 -5.60 19.74 -7.03
N VAL A 55 -6.12 18.66 -6.48
CA VAL A 55 -7.45 18.14 -6.82
C VAL A 55 -8.31 18.24 -5.57
N ALA A 56 -9.44 18.95 -5.67
CA ALA A 56 -10.41 19.00 -4.59
C ALA A 56 -11.03 17.62 -4.38
N VAL A 57 -11.23 17.22 -3.12
CA VAL A 57 -11.92 15.98 -2.78
C VAL A 57 -13.38 16.07 -3.22
N PRO A 58 -13.93 15.02 -3.87
CA PRO A 58 -15.29 15.06 -4.40
C PRO A 58 -16.35 14.99 -3.27
N PRO A 59 -17.58 15.47 -3.54
CA PRO A 59 -18.68 15.30 -2.59
C PRO A 59 -18.93 13.83 -2.25
N GLY A 60 -19.21 13.57 -0.97
CA GLY A 60 -19.37 12.21 -0.42
C GLY A 60 -18.10 11.61 0.16
N PHE A 61 -16.94 12.26 -0.03
CA PHE A 61 -15.68 11.87 0.59
C PHE A 61 -15.33 12.89 1.66
N ASP A 62 -15.37 12.47 2.92
CA ASP A 62 -15.06 13.29 4.09
C ASP A 62 -14.23 12.46 5.07
N GLU A 63 -12.93 12.75 5.12
CA GLU A 63 -11.98 12.03 5.98
C GLU A 63 -12.36 12.12 7.47
N LYS A 64 -13.09 13.17 7.88
CA LYS A 64 -13.54 13.31 9.27
C LYS A 64 -14.62 12.30 9.65
N LYS A 65 -15.31 11.73 8.66
CA LYS A 65 -16.40 10.76 8.84
C LYS A 65 -15.96 9.35 8.48
N HIS A 66 -15.25 9.22 7.38
CA HIS A 66 -14.91 7.94 6.77
C HIS A 66 -13.47 7.98 6.27
N PHE A 67 -12.70 6.91 6.51
CA PHE A 67 -11.34 6.86 5.99
C PHE A 67 -11.38 6.76 4.47
N ILE A 68 -10.53 7.56 3.85
CA ILE A 68 -10.33 7.59 2.42
C ILE A 68 -8.96 7.01 2.06
N SER A 69 -8.90 6.36 0.92
CA SER A 69 -7.66 6.00 0.23
C SER A 69 -7.80 6.32 -1.24
N GLY A 70 -6.68 6.27 -1.96
CA GLY A 70 -6.70 6.51 -3.38
C GLY A 70 -5.53 5.91 -4.10
N ALA A 71 -5.53 6.13 -5.40
CA ALA A 71 -4.48 5.71 -6.30
C ALA A 71 -4.45 6.67 -7.49
N VAL A 72 -3.24 7.06 -7.89
CA VAL A 72 -3.01 7.74 -9.15
C VAL A 72 -2.57 6.73 -10.19
N TYR A 73 -2.94 6.97 -11.46
CA TYR A 73 -2.39 6.23 -12.59
C TYR A 73 -2.47 7.06 -13.87
N ARG A 74 -1.77 6.59 -14.91
CA ARG A 74 -1.87 7.08 -16.28
C ARG A 74 -2.31 5.91 -17.16
N ALA A 75 -3.12 6.19 -18.17
CA ALA A 75 -3.43 5.20 -19.19
C ALA A 75 -2.17 4.82 -19.97
N ALA A 76 -2.15 3.62 -20.55
CA ALA A 76 -1.01 3.15 -21.31
C ALA A 76 -0.69 4.10 -22.47
N GLY A 77 0.55 4.59 -22.52
CA GLY A 77 1.01 5.54 -23.56
C GLY A 77 0.67 7.01 -23.28
N ASP A 78 -0.09 7.32 -22.25
CA ASP A 78 -0.39 8.69 -21.86
C ASP A 78 0.71 9.25 -20.94
N ILE A 79 1.29 10.36 -21.37
CA ILE A 79 2.34 11.08 -20.63
C ILE A 79 1.84 12.43 -20.10
N GLN A 80 0.67 12.88 -20.55
CA GLN A 80 0.12 14.21 -20.22
C GLN A 80 -0.93 14.06 -19.14
N HIS A 81 -1.94 13.23 -19.36
CA HIS A 81 -3.06 13.08 -18.45
C HIS A 81 -2.84 11.91 -17.48
N PHE A 82 -3.44 12.09 -16.32
CA PHE A 82 -3.55 11.11 -15.25
C PHE A 82 -4.98 11.05 -14.74
N GLN A 83 -5.28 9.95 -14.06
CA GLN A 83 -6.52 9.76 -13.34
C GLN A 83 -6.22 9.46 -11.87
N VAL A 84 -7.17 9.83 -11.00
CA VAL A 84 -7.13 9.49 -9.58
C VAL A 84 -8.38 8.73 -9.22
N VAL A 85 -8.22 7.53 -8.68
CA VAL A 85 -9.32 6.77 -8.07
C VAL A 85 -9.29 7.06 -6.58
N LEU A 86 -10.40 7.53 -6.03
CA LEU A 86 -10.62 7.60 -4.59
C LEU A 86 -11.58 6.52 -4.16
N VAL A 87 -11.29 5.89 -3.03
CA VAL A 87 -12.15 4.89 -2.38
C VAL A 87 -12.42 5.28 -0.94
N SER A 88 -13.63 4.99 -0.47
CA SER A 88 -14.07 5.20 0.91
C SER A 88 -15.05 4.11 1.31
N ALA A 89 -15.09 3.77 2.59
CA ALA A 89 -16.15 2.93 3.13
C ALA A 89 -17.15 3.82 3.87
N GLU A 90 -18.44 3.62 3.62
CA GLU A 90 -19.49 4.39 4.28
C GLU A 90 -20.68 3.49 4.62
N THR A 91 -21.57 4.05 5.44
CA THR A 91 -22.87 3.45 5.74
C THR A 91 -23.94 4.32 5.07
N ASP A 92 -24.79 3.70 4.25
CA ASP A 92 -25.88 4.40 3.58
C ASP A 92 -27.00 4.83 4.56
N GLU A 93 -27.98 5.56 4.06
CA GLU A 93 -29.13 6.04 4.87
C GLU A 93 -29.95 4.89 5.48
N LEU A 94 -29.94 3.72 4.85
CA LEU A 94 -30.62 2.50 5.27
C LEU A 94 -29.77 1.61 6.19
N GLN A 95 -28.62 2.11 6.65
CA GLN A 95 -27.65 1.41 7.49
C GLN A 95 -26.96 0.21 6.81
N HIS A 96 -26.98 0.15 5.48
CA HIS A 96 -26.17 -0.80 4.74
C HIS A 96 -24.76 -0.26 4.53
N ARG A 97 -23.78 -1.11 4.80
CA ARG A 97 -22.38 -0.80 4.58
C ARG A 97 -22.06 -0.95 3.09
N GLN A 98 -21.31 0.01 2.56
CA GLN A 98 -20.89 0.01 1.17
C GLN A 98 -19.48 0.57 1.03
N VAL A 99 -18.80 0.15 -0.03
CA VAL A 99 -17.60 0.82 -0.51
C VAL A 99 -18.00 1.69 -1.68
N ILE A 100 -17.48 2.91 -1.71
CA ILE A 100 -17.71 3.87 -2.78
C ILE A 100 -16.40 4.22 -3.47
N ALA A 101 -16.49 4.53 -4.75
CA ALA A 101 -15.39 5.02 -5.54
C ALA A 101 -15.80 6.18 -6.44
N ARG A 102 -14.84 7.06 -6.75
CA ARG A 102 -14.95 8.06 -7.80
C ARG A 102 -13.63 8.18 -8.53
N VAL A 103 -13.71 8.52 -9.81
CA VAL A 103 -12.54 8.71 -10.68
C VAL A 103 -12.45 10.15 -11.10
N TYR A 104 -11.31 10.79 -10.84
CA TYR A 104 -10.96 12.09 -11.38
C TYR A 104 -10.20 11.89 -12.69
N SER A 105 -10.49 12.70 -13.71
CA SER A 105 -9.66 12.83 -14.91
C SER A 105 -9.03 14.21 -14.96
N SER A 106 -7.71 14.26 -15.12
CA SER A 106 -6.99 15.52 -15.33
C SER A 106 -7.22 16.13 -16.72
N GLU A 107 -7.70 15.34 -17.69
CA GLU A 107 -8.06 15.83 -19.02
C GLU A 107 -9.32 16.71 -18.95
N THR A 108 -10.35 16.24 -18.23
CA THR A 108 -11.60 16.97 -18.07
C THR A 108 -11.58 17.92 -16.87
N GLY A 109 -10.63 17.73 -15.95
CA GLY A 109 -10.55 18.48 -14.70
C GLY A 109 -11.70 18.17 -13.73
N ALA A 110 -12.40 17.06 -13.91
CA ALA A 110 -13.62 16.74 -13.17
C ALA A 110 -13.62 15.32 -12.58
N TRP A 111 -14.40 15.16 -11.52
CA TRP A 111 -14.77 13.85 -10.99
C TRP A 111 -15.92 13.26 -11.77
N GLY A 112 -15.82 11.98 -12.09
CA GLY A 112 -16.91 11.20 -12.66
C GLY A 112 -17.97 10.82 -11.62
N ASP A 113 -18.85 9.92 -12.07
CA ASP A 113 -19.97 9.44 -11.30
C ASP A 113 -19.54 8.64 -10.06
N ARG A 114 -20.46 8.58 -9.09
CA ARG A 114 -20.28 7.79 -7.88
C ARG A 114 -20.56 6.33 -8.18
N ILE A 115 -19.56 5.48 -7.94
CA ILE A 115 -19.66 4.02 -8.07
C ILE A 115 -19.74 3.46 -6.65
N SER A 116 -20.61 2.47 -6.43
CA SER A 116 -20.78 1.85 -5.11
C SER A 116 -21.05 0.37 -5.22
N THR A 117 -20.51 -0.38 -4.26
CA THR A 117 -20.82 -1.80 -4.08
C THR A 117 -21.21 -2.06 -2.63
N PRO A 118 -22.25 -2.88 -2.37
CA PRO A 118 -22.55 -3.30 -1.02
C PRO A 118 -21.38 -4.10 -0.45
N CYS A 119 -21.18 -4.00 0.85
CA CYS A 119 -20.26 -4.84 1.60
C CYS A 119 -20.99 -5.54 2.75
N SER A 120 -20.39 -6.60 3.28
CA SER A 120 -21.03 -7.42 4.31
C SER A 120 -21.32 -6.61 5.57
N SER A 121 -22.55 -6.73 6.09
CA SER A 121 -22.95 -6.14 7.38
C SER A 121 -22.20 -6.70 8.59
N LYS A 122 -21.33 -7.69 8.39
CA LYS A 122 -20.41 -8.18 9.43
C LYS A 122 -19.13 -7.35 9.56
N LEU A 123 -18.81 -6.51 8.56
CA LEU A 123 -17.56 -5.74 8.52
C LEU A 123 -17.64 -4.51 9.43
N PRO A 124 -16.64 -4.19 10.26
CA PRO A 124 -16.71 -3.13 11.28
C PRO A 124 -17.06 -1.74 10.72
N THR A 125 -17.68 -0.85 11.51
CA THR A 125 -18.09 0.48 11.00
C THR A 125 -16.92 1.40 10.65
N ASN A 126 -15.78 1.24 11.32
CA ASN A 126 -14.61 2.09 11.12
C ASN A 126 -13.56 1.32 10.30
N MET A 127 -13.61 1.48 8.99
CA MET A 127 -12.76 0.74 8.05
C MET A 127 -11.72 1.67 7.44
N GLY A 128 -10.50 1.16 7.32
CA GLY A 128 -9.38 1.79 6.63
C GLY A 128 -8.94 0.95 5.44
N PHE A 129 -7.95 1.47 4.73
CA PHE A 129 -7.42 0.85 3.52
C PHE A 129 -5.90 0.85 3.54
N SER A 130 -5.30 -0.19 2.96
CA SER A 130 -3.86 -0.18 2.65
C SER A 130 -3.51 0.81 1.53
N LEU A 131 -2.23 0.84 1.13
CA LEU A 131 -1.86 1.36 -0.18
C LEU A 131 -2.38 0.41 -1.28
N SER A 132 -2.73 0.99 -2.43
CA SER A 132 -3.19 0.25 -3.60
C SER A 132 -2.08 -0.55 -4.26
N VAL A 133 -2.43 -1.67 -4.91
CA VAL A 133 -1.59 -2.30 -5.96
C VAL A 133 -2.35 -2.35 -7.29
N LEU A 134 -1.66 -2.10 -8.41
CA LEU A 134 -2.20 -2.35 -9.74
C LEU A 134 -1.85 -3.76 -10.19
N VAL A 135 -2.87 -4.55 -10.55
CA VAL A 135 -2.72 -5.89 -11.12
C VAL A 135 -3.60 -5.99 -12.35
N GLY A 136 -3.00 -6.27 -13.51
CA GLY A 136 -3.71 -6.18 -14.78
C GLY A 136 -4.30 -4.78 -14.98
N HIS A 137 -5.63 -4.72 -15.06
CA HIS A 137 -6.41 -3.50 -15.30
C HIS A 137 -7.13 -3.00 -14.04
N SER A 138 -6.84 -3.59 -12.88
CA SER A 138 -7.58 -3.35 -11.64
C SER A 138 -6.67 -2.89 -10.50
N LEU A 139 -7.17 -1.94 -9.72
CA LEU A 139 -6.54 -1.50 -8.49
C LEU A 139 -7.12 -2.26 -7.30
N TYR A 140 -6.24 -2.67 -6.38
CA TYR A 140 -6.63 -3.45 -5.21
C TYR A 140 -6.16 -2.81 -3.92
N TRP A 141 -7.03 -2.78 -2.91
CA TRP A 141 -6.72 -2.33 -1.54
C TRP A 141 -7.10 -3.41 -0.54
N LEU A 142 -6.30 -3.60 0.50
CA LEU A 142 -6.73 -4.35 1.67
C LEU A 142 -7.74 -3.50 2.44
N PHE A 143 -8.76 -4.17 2.94
CA PHE A 143 -9.81 -3.61 3.76
C PHE A 143 -9.52 -3.93 5.23
N VAL A 144 -9.35 -2.90 6.06
CA VAL A 144 -8.82 -3.02 7.42
C VAL A 144 -9.81 -2.50 8.45
N ASP A 145 -10.11 -3.29 9.47
CA ASP A 145 -10.76 -2.79 10.68
C ASP A 145 -9.79 -1.92 11.47
N ILE A 146 -10.09 -0.65 11.61
CA ILE A 146 -9.21 0.30 12.29
C ILE A 146 -9.20 0.06 13.80
N SER A 147 -10.30 -0.45 14.36
CA SER A 147 -10.39 -0.70 15.79
C SER A 147 -9.53 -1.88 16.24
N THR A 148 -9.36 -2.88 15.37
CA THR A 148 -8.58 -4.09 15.69
C THR A 148 -7.26 -4.18 14.92
N GLY A 149 -7.08 -3.37 13.87
CA GLY A 149 -5.97 -3.42 12.93
C GLY A 149 -6.01 -4.62 11.98
N ARG A 150 -7.13 -5.35 11.91
CA ARG A 150 -7.24 -6.63 11.20
C ARG A 150 -7.75 -6.48 9.79
N VAL A 151 -7.31 -7.36 8.88
CA VAL A 151 -7.76 -7.36 7.48
C VAL A 151 -9.00 -8.23 7.32
N ASP A 152 -10.06 -7.65 6.75
CA ASP A 152 -11.35 -8.31 6.57
C ASP A 152 -11.71 -8.58 5.10
N GLY A 153 -10.99 -8.00 4.13
CA GLY A 153 -11.34 -8.14 2.72
C GLY A 153 -10.40 -7.40 1.79
N ILE A 154 -10.73 -7.44 0.50
CA ILE A 154 -10.01 -6.75 -0.57
C ILE A 154 -11.02 -5.97 -1.39
N VAL A 155 -10.74 -4.70 -1.63
CA VAL A 155 -11.50 -3.89 -2.59
C VAL A 155 -10.80 -3.96 -3.93
N GLU A 156 -11.57 -4.24 -4.98
CA GLU A 156 -11.14 -4.23 -6.38
C GLU A 156 -11.87 -3.09 -7.10
N PHE A 157 -11.10 -2.28 -7.82
CA PHE A 157 -11.64 -1.31 -8.77
C PHE A 157 -11.09 -1.59 -10.17
N ASP A 158 -11.94 -2.03 -11.08
CA ASP A 158 -11.61 -2.24 -12.48
C ASP A 158 -11.55 -0.89 -13.21
N LEU A 159 -10.40 -0.55 -13.79
CA LEU A 159 -10.19 0.75 -14.42
C LEU A 159 -10.88 0.88 -15.79
N GLU A 160 -11.03 -0.22 -16.53
CA GLU A 160 -11.63 -0.22 -17.86
C GLU A 160 -13.16 -0.12 -17.77
N MET A 161 -13.74 -0.93 -16.89
CA MET A 161 -15.18 -1.08 -16.76
C MET A 161 -15.74 -0.13 -15.69
N GLN A 162 -14.87 0.45 -14.86
CA GLN A 162 -15.23 1.29 -13.71
C GLN A 162 -16.19 0.56 -12.76
N ILE A 163 -15.88 -0.71 -12.49
CA ILE A 163 -16.66 -1.56 -11.60
C ILE A 163 -15.90 -1.69 -10.28
N LEU A 164 -16.65 -1.56 -9.19
CA LEU A 164 -16.14 -1.74 -7.83
C LEU A 164 -16.68 -3.05 -7.27
N ALA A 165 -15.80 -3.87 -6.69
CA ALA A 165 -16.16 -5.14 -6.09
C ALA A 165 -15.40 -5.35 -4.77
N VAL A 166 -15.94 -6.22 -3.91
CA VAL A 166 -15.27 -6.67 -2.68
C VAL A 166 -14.99 -8.16 -2.81
N LYS A 167 -13.71 -8.53 -2.72
CA LYS A 167 -13.25 -9.92 -2.71
C LYS A 167 -12.92 -10.37 -1.27
N PRO A 168 -13.13 -11.66 -0.96
CA PRO A 168 -12.77 -12.22 0.34
C PRO A 168 -11.25 -12.43 0.47
N MET A 169 -10.75 -12.43 1.70
CA MET A 169 -9.41 -12.90 2.04
C MET A 169 -9.34 -14.44 2.04
N PRO A 170 -8.17 -15.07 1.87
CA PRO A 170 -8.01 -16.49 2.13
C PRO A 170 -8.35 -16.78 3.59
N VAL A 171 -9.18 -17.81 3.83
CA VAL A 171 -9.75 -18.10 5.16
C VAL A 171 -8.67 -18.41 6.19
N ASP A 172 -7.60 -19.10 5.78
CA ASP A 172 -6.52 -19.55 6.65
C ASP A 172 -5.68 -18.42 7.27
N ILE A 173 -5.69 -17.25 6.63
CA ILE A 173 -4.93 -16.07 7.07
C ILE A 173 -5.83 -14.88 7.35
N ALA A 174 -7.16 -15.03 7.27
CA ALA A 174 -8.08 -13.92 7.47
C ALA A 174 -7.99 -13.37 8.90
N LYS A 175 -8.32 -12.07 9.08
CA LYS A 175 -8.35 -11.38 10.38
C LYS A 175 -7.02 -11.26 11.11
N GLU A 176 -5.91 -11.51 10.43
CA GLU A 176 -4.59 -11.12 10.92
C GLU A 176 -4.38 -9.60 10.82
N LYS A 177 -3.38 -9.09 11.54
CA LYS A 177 -3.04 -7.65 11.55
C LYS A 177 -2.54 -7.20 10.17
N GLN A 178 -2.93 -6.00 9.74
CA GLN A 178 -2.58 -5.44 8.42
C GLN A 178 -1.08 -5.45 8.10
N GLY A 179 -0.22 -5.25 9.10
CA GLY A 179 1.24 -5.20 8.92
C GLY A 179 1.87 -6.53 8.47
N LYS A 180 1.10 -7.61 8.50
CA LYS A 180 1.50 -8.94 8.02
C LYS A 180 1.20 -9.16 6.54
N PHE A 181 0.50 -8.24 5.88
CA PHE A 181 0.04 -8.42 4.50
C PHE A 181 0.63 -7.40 3.55
N GLN A 182 0.88 -7.86 2.33
CA GLN A 182 1.13 -7.01 1.17
C GLN A 182 0.45 -7.60 -0.05
N LEU A 183 -0.43 -6.82 -0.70
CA LEU A 183 -0.94 -7.20 -2.01
C LEU A 183 0.17 -7.07 -3.05
N MET A 184 0.23 -8.02 -3.98
CA MET A 184 1.30 -8.10 -4.97
C MET A 184 0.78 -8.66 -6.29
N ARG A 185 1.62 -8.59 -7.32
CA ARG A 185 1.41 -9.34 -8.56
C ARG A 185 1.94 -10.77 -8.34
N ALA A 186 1.07 -11.76 -8.46
CA ALA A 186 1.46 -13.16 -8.35
C ALA A 186 2.19 -13.64 -9.62
N GLU A 187 2.85 -14.80 -9.51
CA GLU A 187 3.32 -15.54 -10.67
C GLU A 187 2.14 -15.81 -11.63
N GLY A 188 2.34 -15.55 -12.93
CA GLY A 188 1.26 -15.57 -13.94
C GLY A 188 0.51 -14.24 -14.10
N GLY A 189 0.87 -13.19 -13.34
CA GLY A 189 0.37 -11.83 -13.52
C GLY A 189 -0.97 -11.52 -12.85
N GLY A 190 -1.55 -12.50 -12.14
CA GLY A 190 -2.79 -12.34 -11.37
C GLY A 190 -2.60 -11.70 -10.00
N LEU A 191 -3.70 -11.54 -9.26
CA LEU A 191 -3.70 -10.97 -7.91
C LEU A 191 -3.02 -11.93 -6.93
N GLY A 192 -2.11 -11.41 -6.11
CA GLY A 192 -1.42 -12.17 -5.07
C GLY A 192 -1.43 -11.47 -3.71
N ILE A 193 -1.20 -12.26 -2.67
CA ILE A 193 -0.96 -11.80 -1.30
C ILE A 193 0.37 -12.37 -0.84
N PHE A 194 1.26 -11.49 -0.39
CA PHE A 194 2.38 -11.85 0.46
C PHE A 194 1.93 -11.73 1.92
N PHE A 195 1.96 -12.84 2.65
CA PHE A 195 1.60 -12.91 4.06
C PHE A 195 2.83 -13.30 4.88
N LEU A 196 3.13 -12.52 5.92
CA LEU A 196 4.29 -12.71 6.77
C LEU A 196 3.84 -13.05 8.20
N LEU A 197 4.22 -14.23 8.66
CA LEU A 197 3.99 -14.65 10.04
C LEU A 197 5.33 -15.09 10.64
N LYS A 198 5.83 -14.31 11.60
CA LYS A 198 7.19 -14.47 12.13
C LYS A 198 8.18 -14.47 10.94
N PHE A 199 9.03 -15.48 10.84
CA PHE A 199 9.98 -15.64 9.74
C PHE A 199 9.44 -16.51 8.59
N SER A 200 8.16 -16.90 8.59
CA SER A 200 7.57 -17.66 7.49
C SER A 200 6.75 -16.75 6.59
N ALA A 201 7.15 -16.66 5.32
CA ALA A 201 6.47 -15.90 4.28
C ALA A 201 5.67 -16.84 3.38
N GLN A 202 4.37 -16.58 3.25
CA GLN A 202 3.46 -17.32 2.40
C GLN A 202 3.03 -16.44 1.21
N LEU A 203 3.17 -16.98 0.01
CA LEU A 203 2.76 -16.35 -1.24
C LEU A 203 1.48 -17.02 -1.73
N TRP A 204 0.38 -16.32 -1.61
CA TRP A 204 -0.93 -16.73 -2.08
C TRP A 204 -1.20 -16.09 -3.43
N LYS A 205 -1.89 -16.82 -4.30
CA LYS A 205 -2.35 -16.33 -5.61
C LYS A 205 -3.82 -16.63 -5.79
N MET A 206 -4.50 -15.72 -6.48
CA MET A 206 -5.87 -15.95 -6.91
C MET A 206 -5.84 -16.74 -8.22
N GLU A 207 -6.50 -17.89 -8.22
CA GLU A 207 -6.68 -18.71 -9.42
C GLU A 207 -8.16 -18.83 -9.73
N THR A 208 -8.47 -18.92 -11.02
CA THR A 208 -9.81 -19.19 -11.51
C THR A 208 -9.85 -20.63 -11.98
N ASP A 209 -10.78 -21.41 -11.43
CA ASP A 209 -10.98 -22.80 -11.84
C ASP A 209 -11.65 -22.91 -13.23
N SER A 210 -11.85 -24.15 -13.69
CA SER A 210 -12.51 -24.41 -14.99
C SER A 210 -13.94 -23.89 -15.07
N ASP A 211 -14.59 -23.68 -13.93
CA ASP A 211 -15.97 -23.20 -13.82
C ASP A 211 -16.03 -21.65 -13.74
N GLY A 212 -14.88 -20.98 -13.76
CA GLY A 212 -14.80 -19.52 -13.69
C GLY A 212 -14.83 -18.98 -12.26
N VAL A 213 -14.74 -19.84 -11.24
CA VAL A 213 -14.78 -19.42 -9.84
C VAL A 213 -13.38 -19.05 -9.37
N ALA A 214 -13.23 -17.82 -8.89
CA ALA A 214 -11.97 -17.34 -8.32
C ALA A 214 -11.80 -17.85 -6.88
N SER A 215 -10.66 -18.48 -6.59
CA SER A 215 -10.31 -18.98 -5.26
C SER A 215 -8.84 -18.68 -4.93
N TRP A 216 -8.53 -18.66 -3.64
CA TRP A 216 -7.17 -18.45 -3.15
C TRP A 216 -6.44 -19.77 -3.03
N VAL A 217 -5.23 -19.83 -3.61
CA VAL A 217 -4.35 -20.99 -3.52
C VAL A 217 -3.01 -20.56 -2.93
N LEU A 218 -2.53 -21.30 -1.93
CA LEU A 218 -1.17 -21.14 -1.42
C LEU A 218 -0.19 -21.64 -2.48
N GLY A 219 0.57 -20.72 -3.07
CA GLY A 219 1.54 -21.04 -4.12
C GLY A 219 2.87 -21.52 -3.54
N ARG A 220 3.43 -20.76 -2.59
CA ARG A 220 4.75 -21.03 -2.02
C ARG A 220 4.86 -20.57 -0.57
N THR A 221 5.61 -21.33 0.23
CA THR A 221 6.03 -20.93 1.58
C THR A 221 7.55 -20.82 1.62
N VAL A 222 8.06 -19.80 2.29
CA VAL A 222 9.48 -19.44 2.34
C VAL A 222 9.85 -19.14 3.78
N GLU A 223 10.82 -19.88 4.31
CA GLU A 223 11.38 -19.65 5.64
C GLU A 223 12.53 -18.62 5.51
N LEU A 224 12.26 -17.40 5.97
CA LEU A 224 13.15 -16.24 5.85
C LEU A 224 14.40 -16.37 6.71
N ASP A 225 14.30 -17.01 7.88
CA ASP A 225 15.40 -17.28 8.80
C ASP A 225 16.51 -18.13 8.17
N LYS A 226 16.16 -19.02 7.23
CA LYS A 226 17.13 -19.86 6.50
C LYS A 226 17.80 -19.15 5.34
N LEU A 227 17.20 -18.06 4.85
CA LEU A 227 17.64 -17.35 3.65
C LEU A 227 18.31 -16.01 3.97
N LEU A 228 17.90 -15.40 5.08
CA LEU A 228 18.53 -14.23 5.61
C LEU A 228 19.70 -14.67 6.52
N PRO A 229 20.89 -14.09 6.37
CA PRO A 229 21.92 -14.19 7.40
C PRO A 229 21.48 -13.33 8.59
N LEU A 230 20.48 -13.81 9.31
CA LEU A 230 20.13 -13.31 10.63
C LEU A 230 21.21 -13.88 11.53
N ASN A 231 22.18 -13.06 11.92
CA ASN A 231 23.05 -13.40 13.03
C ASN A 231 22.16 -13.37 14.29
N LEU A 232 21.40 -14.45 14.53
CA LEU A 232 20.54 -14.59 15.71
C LEU A 232 21.38 -14.40 17.01
N GLU A 233 22.69 -14.70 16.96
CA GLU A 233 23.66 -14.46 18.04
C GLU A 233 23.95 -12.96 18.32
N GLU A 234 23.76 -12.06 17.34
CA GLU A 234 23.85 -10.61 17.57
C GLU A 234 22.53 -10.04 18.13
N GLU A 235 21.40 -10.75 17.95
CA GLU A 235 20.08 -10.37 18.48
C GLU A 235 19.98 -10.63 19.99
N GLU A 236 20.63 -11.68 20.52
CA GLU A 236 20.70 -11.95 21.97
C GLU A 236 21.54 -10.92 22.75
N ASN A 237 22.42 -10.15 22.08
CA ASN A 237 23.35 -9.22 22.72
C ASN A 237 22.99 -7.73 22.53
N SER A 238 21.91 -7.41 21.81
CA SER A 238 21.44 -6.02 21.70
C SER A 238 20.53 -5.67 22.87
N GLU A 239 21.04 -4.88 23.82
CA GLU A 239 20.32 -4.35 25.00
C GLU A 239 19.21 -3.32 24.67
N GLU A 240 18.70 -3.26 23.43
CA GLU A 240 17.62 -2.34 23.03
C GLU A 240 16.27 -3.05 23.13
N GLU A 241 15.46 -2.62 24.10
CA GLU A 241 14.06 -2.95 24.40
C GLU A 241 13.47 -4.09 23.57
N GLU A 242 13.36 -5.27 24.20
CA GLU A 242 12.47 -6.36 23.81
C GLU A 242 11.10 -5.76 23.44
N CYS A 243 10.83 -5.57 22.14
CA CYS A 243 9.48 -5.37 21.67
C CYS A 243 8.79 -6.71 21.91
N SER A 244 8.00 -6.78 22.98
CA SER A 244 7.41 -8.02 23.46
C SER A 244 6.81 -8.83 22.30
N GLU A 245 7.06 -10.13 22.28
CA GLU A 245 6.47 -11.08 21.32
C GLU A 245 4.95 -11.23 21.51
N GLU A 246 4.27 -10.20 21.98
CA GLU A 246 2.84 -10.22 22.17
C GLU A 246 2.16 -10.24 20.80
N GLU A 247 1.26 -11.22 20.61
CA GLU A 247 0.48 -11.44 19.38
C GLU A 247 -0.34 -10.20 18.96
N ASP A 248 -0.49 -9.21 19.85
CA ASP A 248 -1.23 -7.98 19.65
C ASP A 248 -0.40 -6.74 19.29
N ASN A 249 0.91 -6.88 19.07
CA ASN A 249 1.74 -5.74 18.68
C ASN A 249 1.29 -5.13 17.34
N GLU A 250 1.11 -3.81 17.31
CA GLU A 250 0.69 -3.06 16.12
C GLU A 250 1.73 -3.17 14.98
N PHE A 251 2.98 -3.41 15.35
CA PHE A 251 4.12 -3.58 14.46
C PHE A 251 4.66 -5.01 14.59
N PRO A 252 4.16 -5.97 13.76
CA PRO A 252 4.61 -7.34 13.83
C PRO A 252 6.10 -7.44 13.48
N PHE A 253 6.80 -8.32 14.18
CA PHE A 253 8.21 -8.59 13.98
C PHE A 253 8.44 -9.99 13.37
N PRO A 254 9.28 -10.12 12.33
CA PRO A 254 9.65 -9.07 11.37
C PRO A 254 8.42 -8.50 10.66
N GLY A 255 8.53 -7.28 10.13
CA GLY A 255 7.40 -6.56 9.58
C GLY A 255 7.60 -6.09 8.14
N ILE A 256 6.48 -5.84 7.46
CA ILE A 256 6.48 -5.25 6.12
C ILE A 256 6.55 -3.73 6.25
N GLN A 257 7.58 -3.12 5.66
CA GLN A 257 7.78 -1.67 5.70
C GLN A 257 7.18 -0.97 4.47
N GLY A 258 7.17 -1.65 3.32
CA GLY A 258 6.65 -1.08 2.08
C GLY A 258 6.80 -2.03 0.90
N PHE A 259 6.27 -1.63 -0.25
CA PHE A 259 6.24 -2.44 -1.46
C PHE A 259 6.48 -1.61 -2.71
N ALA A 260 7.49 -2.00 -3.46
CA ALA A 260 7.85 -1.44 -4.75
C ALA A 260 7.11 -2.20 -5.84
N GLU A 261 6.03 -1.58 -6.30
CA GLU A 261 5.04 -2.22 -7.14
C GLU A 261 5.58 -2.67 -8.49
N TYR A 262 6.36 -1.87 -9.21
CA TYR A 262 6.82 -2.17 -10.57
C TYR A 262 7.78 -3.35 -10.62
N ASN A 263 8.63 -3.48 -9.60
CA ASN A 263 9.60 -4.57 -9.51
C ASN A 263 9.10 -5.75 -8.66
N ASN A 264 7.90 -5.65 -8.08
CA ASN A 264 7.33 -6.67 -7.21
C ASN A 264 8.26 -7.01 -6.04
N VAL A 265 8.77 -5.96 -5.36
CA VAL A 265 9.75 -6.08 -4.28
C VAL A 265 9.14 -5.63 -2.96
N VAL A 266 9.20 -6.49 -1.94
CA VAL A 266 8.80 -6.16 -0.57
C VAL A 266 10.01 -5.68 0.22
N PHE A 267 9.81 -4.62 1.00
CA PHE A 267 10.77 -4.16 2.00
C PHE A 267 10.35 -4.71 3.35
N LEU A 268 11.25 -5.50 3.94
CA LEU A 268 11.11 -6.08 5.27
C LEU A 268 12.07 -5.38 6.22
N TRP A 269 11.64 -5.22 7.47
CA TRP A 269 12.50 -4.74 8.53
C TRP A 269 12.63 -5.80 9.62
N THR A 270 13.85 -5.93 10.14
CA THR A 270 14.17 -6.66 11.37
C THR A 270 14.76 -5.70 12.40
N HIS A 271 15.13 -6.17 13.60
CA HIS A 271 15.63 -5.33 14.69
C HIS A 271 16.84 -4.52 14.24
N ILE A 272 17.71 -5.17 13.45
CA ILE A 272 19.02 -4.63 13.10
C ILE A 272 19.09 -4.17 11.64
N HIS A 273 18.29 -4.78 10.74
CA HIS A 273 18.50 -4.65 9.30
C HIS A 273 17.21 -4.50 8.49
N ASN A 274 17.30 -3.76 7.39
CA ASN A 274 16.27 -3.75 6.35
C ASN A 274 16.68 -4.64 5.18
N PHE A 275 15.73 -5.42 4.68
CA PHE A 275 15.90 -6.33 3.56
C PHE A 275 14.90 -6.01 2.45
N THR A 276 15.32 -6.24 1.22
CA THR A 276 14.42 -6.33 0.07
C THR A 276 14.28 -7.78 -0.35
N VAL A 277 13.06 -8.16 -0.70
CA VAL A 277 12.71 -9.48 -1.22
C VAL A 277 12.05 -9.28 -2.58
N GLN A 278 12.68 -9.77 -3.65
CA GLN A 278 12.06 -9.81 -4.97
C GLN A 278 11.18 -11.06 -5.04
N LEU A 279 9.87 -10.88 -5.20
CA LEU A 279 8.90 -11.94 -4.90
C LEU A 279 8.88 -13.10 -5.91
N GLU A 280 9.31 -12.87 -7.15
CA GLU A 280 9.30 -13.89 -8.21
C GLU A 280 10.49 -14.87 -8.07
N SER A 281 11.70 -14.33 -7.88
CA SER A 281 12.95 -15.09 -7.74
C SER A 281 13.31 -15.39 -6.29
N LEU A 282 12.63 -14.76 -5.33
CA LEU A 282 12.95 -14.80 -3.91
C LEU A 282 14.40 -14.41 -3.61
N GLN A 283 14.95 -13.48 -4.38
CA GLN A 283 16.27 -12.94 -4.10
C GLN A 283 16.20 -11.93 -2.95
N PHE A 284 17.04 -12.17 -1.95
CA PHE A 284 17.18 -11.33 -0.77
C PHE A 284 18.37 -10.41 -0.92
N LYS A 285 18.18 -9.16 -0.55
CA LYS A 285 19.27 -8.18 -0.49
C LYS A 285 19.14 -7.32 0.76
N LYS A 286 20.24 -7.23 1.49
CA LYS A 286 20.38 -6.33 2.64
C LYS A 286 20.56 -4.90 2.14
N VAL A 287 19.75 -3.96 2.65
CA VAL A 287 19.73 -2.57 2.15
C VAL A 287 20.39 -1.60 3.13
N SER A 288 20.18 -1.74 4.44
CA SER A 288 20.81 -0.87 5.45
C SER A 288 20.73 -1.44 6.87
N ARG A 289 21.45 -0.82 7.82
CA ARG A 289 21.12 -0.86 9.26
C ARG A 289 19.97 0.10 9.58
N THR A 290 19.11 -0.26 10.52
CA THR A 290 17.85 0.44 10.80
C THR A 290 18.05 1.64 11.73
N HIS A 291 17.28 2.72 11.52
CA HIS A 291 16.79 3.57 12.60
C HIS A 291 15.26 3.41 12.59
N MET A 292 14.69 2.88 13.68
CA MET A 292 13.33 2.32 13.76
C MET A 292 12.17 3.25 13.32
N LEU A 293 12.38 4.56 13.22
CA LEU A 293 11.29 5.55 13.13
C LEU A 293 10.96 6.04 11.71
N ALA A 294 11.62 5.54 10.67
CA ALA A 294 11.39 6.02 9.31
C ALA A 294 10.55 5.02 8.48
N ARG A 295 9.32 5.40 8.10
CA ARG A 295 8.61 4.69 7.00
C ARG A 295 9.21 5.13 5.67
N TYR A 296 9.68 4.16 4.89
CA TYR A 296 10.12 4.40 3.53
C TYR A 296 8.98 4.07 2.58
N HIS A 297 8.64 5.02 1.71
CA HIS A 297 7.71 4.80 0.62
C HIS A 297 8.54 4.61 -0.65
N PRO A 298 8.61 3.40 -1.20
CA PRO A 298 9.31 3.19 -2.46
C PRO A 298 8.62 4.01 -3.54
N PHE A 299 9.44 4.71 -4.32
CA PHE A 299 9.01 5.50 -5.47
C PHE A 299 9.73 4.99 -6.69
N GLU A 300 8.94 4.73 -7.73
CA GLU A 300 9.40 4.12 -8.97
C GLU A 300 8.92 4.98 -10.14
N SER A 301 9.86 5.26 -11.04
CA SER A 301 9.62 6.08 -12.22
C SER A 301 9.97 5.26 -13.46
N ALA A 302 9.18 5.41 -14.52
CA ALA A 302 9.47 4.76 -15.80
C ALA A 302 10.63 5.44 -16.56
N TYR A 303 10.91 6.71 -16.27
CA TYR A 303 11.92 7.52 -17.00
C TYR A 303 13.35 7.31 -16.52
N ALA A 304 13.53 6.91 -15.26
CA ALA A 304 14.80 6.46 -14.73
C ALA A 304 14.58 5.05 -14.20
N ALA A 305 15.22 4.04 -14.80
CA ALA A 305 15.29 2.67 -14.29
C ALA A 305 16.08 2.62 -12.97
N VAL A 306 15.61 3.36 -11.96
CA VAL A 306 16.23 3.58 -10.66
C VAL A 306 15.09 3.55 -9.64
N GLN A 307 15.08 2.51 -8.82
CA GLN A 307 14.22 2.41 -7.66
C GLN A 307 14.75 3.38 -6.59
N MET A 308 13.92 4.30 -6.11
CA MET A 308 14.30 5.26 -5.07
C MET A 308 13.44 5.05 -3.82
N LEU A 309 14.06 5.22 -2.66
CA LEU A 309 13.34 5.23 -1.39
C LEU A 309 13.02 6.67 -1.03
N LEU A 310 11.75 7.07 -1.15
CA LEU A 310 11.33 8.32 -0.53
C LEU A 310 11.18 8.08 0.98
N LYS A 311 12.03 8.74 1.75
CA LYS A 311 11.86 8.81 3.20
C LYS A 311 10.81 9.86 3.50
N MET A 312 9.57 9.44 3.78
CA MET A 312 8.61 10.36 4.39
C MET A 312 8.80 10.33 5.89
N ARG A 313 9.27 11.45 6.42
CA ARG A 313 9.27 11.69 7.86
C ARG A 313 7.82 11.99 8.24
N TYR A 314 7.15 11.03 8.86
CA TYR A 314 5.99 11.36 9.68
C TYR A 314 6.52 12.16 10.88
N VAL A 315 6.03 13.38 11.05
CA VAL A 315 6.14 14.07 12.34
C VAL A 315 5.11 13.41 13.24
N THR A 316 5.55 12.51 14.11
CA THR A 316 4.74 12.08 15.24
C THR A 316 4.70 13.24 16.22
N PHE A 317 3.51 13.83 16.41
CA PHE A 317 3.28 14.64 17.60
C PHE A 317 2.92 13.68 18.72
N GLY A 318 3.84 13.51 19.66
CA GLY A 318 3.50 12.99 20.97
C GLY A 318 2.60 13.98 21.70
N ASN A 319 1.53 13.47 22.28
CA ASN A 319 1.39 13.38 23.73
C ASN A 319 0.52 12.17 24.07
#